data_AF-S8CD66-F1
#
_entry.id   AF-S8CD66-F1
#
_cell.length_a   1.000
_cell.length_b   1.000
_cell.length_c   1.000
_cell.angle_alpha   90.00
_cell.angle_beta   90.00
_cell.angle_gamma   90.00
#
_symmetry.space_group_name_H-M   'P 1'
#
loop_
_entity.id
_entity.type
_entity.pdbx_description
1 polymer ?
#
loop_
_entity_poly.entity_id
_entity_poly.type
_entity_poly.pdbx_seq_one_letter_code
_entity_poly.pdbx_strand_id
1 'polypeptide(L)'
;EEISEESSTIRKKTVPPPGSGQRIYEIDPLLRNYRDHLDYRFSQYRKLREAIDKFEGGLEAFSRGFEKLGFTRSETGITYREWAPGATWATLIGDFNNWNPNADVMTRDEFGVWEVFLP
;
A
#
# COMPACT_ATOMS: atom_id res chain seq x y z
N GLU A 1 -15.81 -4.68 -17.76
CA GLU A 1 -16.96 -4.76 -16.85
C GLU A 1 -16.76 -5.74 -15.69
N GLU A 2 -16.13 -6.92 -15.89
CA GLU A 2 -15.99 -7.89 -14.78
C GLU A 2 -15.11 -7.45 -13.59
N ILE A 3 -14.01 -6.72 -13.82
CA ILE A 3 -13.06 -6.35 -12.73
C ILE A 3 -13.68 -5.34 -11.74
N SER A 4 -14.54 -4.44 -12.23
CA SER A 4 -15.22 -3.44 -11.39
C SER A 4 -16.32 -4.05 -10.50
N GLU A 5 -16.95 -5.13 -10.95
CA GLU A 5 -18.01 -5.80 -10.18
C GLU A 5 -17.46 -6.73 -9.10
N GLU A 6 -16.31 -7.39 -9.32
CA GLU A 6 -15.66 -8.20 -8.27
C GLU A 6 -15.22 -7.37 -7.06
N SER A 7 -14.73 -6.13 -7.27
CA SER A 7 -14.32 -5.23 -6.19
C SER A 7 -15.50 -4.81 -5.30
N SER A 8 -16.73 -4.78 -5.86
CA SER A 8 -17.95 -4.40 -5.14
C SER A 8 -18.47 -5.49 -4.19
N THR A 9 -18.05 -6.74 -4.38
CA THR A 9 -18.55 -7.92 -3.62
C THR A 9 -17.63 -8.27 -2.43
N ILE A 10 -16.46 -7.64 -2.31
CA ILE A 10 -15.58 -7.82 -1.16
C ILE A 10 -16.18 -7.07 0.03
N ARG A 11 -16.85 -7.80 0.94
CA ARG A 11 -17.27 -7.29 2.25
C ARG A 11 -16.12 -6.47 2.84
N LYS A 12 -16.32 -5.17 3.11
CA LYS A 12 -15.35 -4.30 3.78
C LYS A 12 -14.86 -5.00 5.05
N LYS A 13 -13.68 -5.61 4.98
CA LYS A 13 -13.10 -6.34 6.11
C LYS A 13 -12.57 -5.30 7.09
N THR A 14 -13.31 -5.06 8.16
CA THR A 14 -12.86 -4.15 9.21
C THR A 14 -11.84 -4.89 10.08
N VAL A 15 -10.59 -4.40 10.10
CA VAL A 15 -9.56 -4.95 10.99
C VAL A 15 -9.71 -4.28 12.37
N PRO A 16 -10.02 -5.01 13.44
CA PRO A 16 -10.26 -4.43 14.75
C PRO A 16 -9.03 -3.69 15.29
N PRO A 17 -9.23 -2.73 16.22
CA PRO A 17 -8.11 -2.08 16.90
C PRO A 17 -7.33 -3.10 17.73
N PRO A 18 -6.01 -2.89 17.90
CA PRO A 18 -5.21 -3.78 18.72
C PRO A 18 -5.56 -3.67 20.20
N GLY A 19 -5.53 -4.81 20.91
CA GLY A 19 -5.69 -4.86 22.36
C GLY A 19 -4.46 -4.36 23.12
N SER A 20 -4.30 -4.77 24.39
CA SER A 20 -3.15 -4.37 25.22
C SER A 20 -1.85 -5.08 24.87
N GLY A 21 -1.89 -6.19 24.12
CA GLY A 21 -0.71 -7.00 23.78
C GLY A 21 -0.18 -7.88 24.92
N GLN A 22 -0.75 -7.78 26.13
CA GLN A 22 -0.20 -8.42 27.34
C GLN A 22 -0.74 -9.84 27.61
N ARG A 23 -1.80 -10.26 26.92
CA ARG A 23 -2.44 -11.58 27.12
C ARG A 23 -1.47 -12.76 26.93
N ILE A 24 -0.41 -12.56 26.15
CA ILE A 24 0.65 -13.57 25.94
C ILE A 24 1.32 -13.99 27.26
N TYR A 25 1.40 -13.12 28.27
CA TYR A 25 1.99 -13.43 29.57
C TYR A 25 1.09 -14.25 30.49
N GLU A 26 -0.20 -14.35 30.16
CA GLU A 26 -1.15 -15.25 30.83
C GLU A 26 -1.08 -16.64 30.19
N ILE A 27 -0.95 -16.68 28.86
CA ILE A 27 -0.84 -17.91 28.08
C ILE A 27 0.49 -18.61 28.38
N ASP A 28 1.60 -17.85 28.39
CA ASP A 28 2.93 -18.34 28.74
C ASP A 28 3.62 -17.38 29.73
N PRO A 29 3.59 -17.71 31.03
CA PRO A 29 4.25 -16.92 32.06
C PRO A 29 5.77 -16.75 31.90
N LEU A 30 6.46 -17.65 31.18
CA LEU A 30 7.92 -17.56 30.98
C LEU A 30 8.30 -16.35 30.11
N LEU A 31 7.38 -15.86 29.28
CA LEU A 31 7.57 -14.67 28.46
C LEU A 31 7.73 -13.39 29.28
N ARG A 32 7.34 -13.37 30.57
CA ARG A 32 7.52 -12.22 31.46
C ARG A 32 8.99 -11.85 31.64
N ASN A 33 9.90 -12.83 31.53
CA ASN A 33 11.34 -12.59 31.59
C ASN A 33 11.86 -11.71 30.42
N TYR A 34 11.06 -11.54 29.37
CA TYR A 34 11.38 -10.76 28.18
C TYR A 34 10.40 -9.60 27.96
N ARG A 35 9.63 -9.23 28.98
CA ARG A 35 8.52 -8.28 28.86
C ARG A 35 8.96 -6.94 28.26
N ASP A 36 10.13 -6.43 28.65
CA ASP A 36 10.58 -5.11 28.23
C ASP A 36 10.75 -5.05 26.71
N HIS A 37 11.30 -6.12 26.12
CA HIS A 37 11.47 -6.22 24.67
C HIS A 37 10.15 -6.50 23.94
N LEU A 38 9.24 -7.28 24.53
CA LEU A 38 7.94 -7.59 23.94
C LEU A 38 6.99 -6.39 23.97
N ASP A 39 6.93 -5.67 25.09
CA ASP A 39 6.15 -4.45 25.25
C ASP A 39 6.70 -3.34 24.35
N TYR A 40 8.02 -3.21 24.22
CA TYR A 40 8.63 -2.30 23.25
C TYR A 40 8.18 -2.61 21.82
N ARG A 41 8.29 -3.88 21.38
CA ARG A 41 7.86 -4.32 20.05
C ARG A 41 6.38 -4.03 19.82
N PHE A 42 5.52 -4.31 20.81
CA PHE A 42 4.10 -4.02 20.71
C PHE A 42 3.81 -2.51 20.63
N SER A 43 4.58 -1.68 21.35
CA SER A 43 4.46 -0.22 21.25
C SER A 43 4.83 0.33 19.86
N GLN A 44 5.85 -0.24 19.19
CA GLN A 44 6.22 0.14 17.83
C GLN A 44 5.14 -0.27 16.82
N TYR A 45 4.60 -1.48 16.97
CA TYR A 45 3.45 -1.92 16.19
C TYR A 45 2.26 -0.97 16.34
N ARG A 46 1.91 -0.58 17.57
CA ARG A 46 0.80 0.36 17.81
C ARG A 46 1.04 1.71 17.15
N LYS A 47 2.24 2.29 17.28
CA LYS A 47 2.59 3.56 16.63
C LYS A 47 2.45 3.48 15.11
N LEU A 48 2.95 2.41 14.48
CA LEU A 48 2.83 2.22 13.05
C LEU A 48 1.37 2.01 12.63
N ARG A 49 0.61 1.21 13.38
CA ARG A 49 -0.82 0.99 13.12
C ARG A 49 -1.61 2.29 13.20
N GLU A 50 -1.38 3.10 14.23
CA GLU A 50 -2.01 4.41 14.40
C GLU A 50 -1.67 5.37 13.24
N ALA A 51 -0.43 5.34 12.75
CA ALA A 51 -0.05 6.10 11.57
C ALA A 51 -0.79 5.64 10.30
N ILE A 52 -0.87 4.34 10.04
CA ILE A 52 -1.63 3.80 8.89
C ILE A 52 -3.11 4.15 9.01
N ASP A 53 -3.71 3.99 10.19
CA ASP A 53 -5.12 4.35 10.41
C ASP A 53 -5.35 5.85 10.15
N LYS A 54 -4.42 6.71 10.57
CA LYS A 54 -4.52 8.17 10.39
C LYS A 54 -4.33 8.63 8.96
N PHE A 55 -3.34 8.09 8.25
CA PHE A 55 -2.91 8.62 6.95
C PHE A 55 -3.44 7.82 5.75
N GLU A 56 -3.79 6.55 5.93
CA GLU A 56 -4.12 5.63 4.84
C GLU A 56 -5.54 5.04 4.95
N GLY A 57 -6.33 5.46 5.95
CA GLY A 57 -7.69 4.96 6.17
C GLY A 57 -7.75 3.55 6.76
N GLY A 58 -6.64 3.07 7.32
CA GLY A 58 -6.53 1.80 8.01
C GLY A 58 -6.03 0.64 7.15
N LEU A 59 -5.76 -0.50 7.80
CA LEU A 59 -5.06 -1.63 7.16
C LEU A 59 -5.76 -2.20 5.92
N GLU A 60 -7.10 -2.21 5.88
CA GLU A 60 -7.82 -2.72 4.70
C GLU A 60 -7.59 -1.83 3.49
N ALA A 61 -7.83 -0.51 3.63
CA ALA A 61 -7.58 0.46 2.58
C ALA A 61 -6.09 0.50 2.17
N PHE A 62 -5.18 0.51 3.14
CA PHE A 62 -3.74 0.52 2.88
C PHE A 62 -3.26 -0.72 2.11
N SER A 63 -3.85 -1.90 2.39
CA SER A 63 -3.47 -3.15 1.72
C SER A 63 -3.90 -3.23 0.25
N ARG A 64 -4.76 -2.32 -0.21
CA ARG A 64 -5.26 -2.27 -1.60
C ARG A 64 -4.38 -1.41 -2.49
N GLY A 65 -3.08 -1.34 -2.20
CA GLY A 65 -2.10 -0.62 -3.02
C GLY A 65 -2.10 -1.04 -4.49
N PHE A 66 -2.46 -2.29 -4.81
CA PHE A 66 -2.59 -2.81 -6.17
C PHE A 66 -3.70 -2.12 -7.00
N GLU A 67 -4.63 -1.41 -6.36
CA GLU A 67 -5.65 -0.60 -7.05
C GLU A 67 -5.13 0.79 -7.42
N LYS A 68 -3.93 1.17 -6.94
CA LYS A 68 -3.31 2.47 -7.19
C LYS A 68 -1.99 2.33 -7.96
N LEU A 69 -1.10 1.43 -7.52
CA LEU A 69 0.19 1.15 -8.13
C LEU A 69 0.08 0.08 -9.22
N GLY A 70 1.04 0.08 -10.15
CA GLY A 70 0.98 -0.75 -11.34
C GLY A 70 0.00 -0.18 -12.37
N PHE A 71 -0.49 -1.05 -13.26
CA PHE A 71 -1.46 -0.69 -14.29
C PHE A 71 -2.88 -0.75 -13.76
N THR A 72 -3.61 0.34 -13.93
CA THR A 72 -5.01 0.48 -13.52
C THR A 72 -5.81 0.99 -14.71
N ARG A 73 -6.96 0.37 -14.99
CA ARG A 73 -7.81 0.70 -16.14
C ARG A 73 -9.03 1.51 -15.69
N SER A 74 -9.35 2.56 -16.44
CA SER A 74 -10.61 3.30 -16.36
C SER A 74 -11.42 3.15 -17.65
N GLU A 75 -12.59 3.80 -17.72
CA GLU A 75 -13.37 3.91 -18.95
C GLU A 75 -12.64 4.71 -20.04
N THR A 76 -11.75 5.61 -19.65
CA THR A 76 -11.11 6.59 -20.54
C THR A 76 -9.67 6.27 -20.89
N GLY A 77 -9.09 5.21 -20.32
CA GLY A 77 -7.68 4.86 -20.55
C GLY A 77 -7.05 3.98 -19.48
N ILE A 78 -5.72 3.98 -19.42
CA ILE A 78 -4.91 3.23 -18.46
C ILE A 78 -3.98 4.20 -17.72
N THR A 79 -3.97 4.15 -16.39
CA THR A 79 -2.96 4.83 -15.57
C THR A 79 -1.93 3.81 -15.09
N TYR A 80 -0.65 4.14 -15.25
CA TYR A 80 0.45 3.41 -14.64
C TYR A 80 1.09 4.24 -13.52
N ARG A 81 1.35 3.61 -12.36
CA ARG A 81 2.09 4.22 -11.25
C ARG A 81 3.19 3.31 -10.71
N GLU A 82 4.35 3.88 -10.41
CA GLU A 82 5.49 3.16 -9.84
C GLU A 82 6.19 3.97 -8.74
N TRP A 83 6.58 3.32 -7.63
CA TRP A 83 7.35 4.01 -6.60
C TRP A 83 8.85 3.87 -6.88
N ALA A 84 9.48 4.95 -7.33
CA ALA A 84 10.89 5.00 -7.67
C ALA A 84 11.51 6.34 -7.25
N PRO A 85 11.63 6.63 -5.93
CA PRO A 85 12.07 7.93 -5.43
C PRO A 85 13.53 8.25 -5.77
N GLY A 86 14.35 7.23 -5.99
CA GLY A 86 15.74 7.36 -6.42
C GLY A 86 15.91 7.62 -7.92
N ALA A 87 14.86 7.47 -8.72
CA ALA A 87 14.92 7.77 -10.15
C ALA A 87 14.95 9.29 -10.37
N THR A 88 15.78 9.72 -11.31
CA THR A 88 15.82 11.11 -11.79
C THR A 88 14.82 11.36 -12.91
N TRP A 89 14.44 10.29 -13.62
CA TRP A 89 13.55 10.31 -14.77
C TRP A 89 12.94 8.92 -14.98
N ALA A 90 11.69 8.87 -15.42
CA ALA A 90 11.00 7.62 -15.74
C ALA A 90 10.11 7.78 -16.97
N THR A 91 9.98 6.70 -17.73
CA THR A 91 9.08 6.57 -18.88
C THR A 91 8.47 5.18 -18.87
N LEU A 92 7.26 5.06 -19.41
CA LEU A 92 6.64 3.78 -19.69
C LEU A 92 6.96 3.37 -21.13
N ILE A 93 7.52 2.18 -21.34
CA ILE A 93 7.87 1.64 -22.67
C ILE A 93 7.31 0.26 -22.87
N GLY A 94 6.98 -0.06 -24.13
CA GLY A 94 6.57 -1.40 -24.54
C GLY A 94 6.16 -1.42 -26.01
N ASP A 95 5.57 -2.54 -26.44
CA ASP A 95 5.12 -2.69 -27.84
C ASP A 95 4.15 -1.58 -28.28
N PHE A 96 3.31 -1.08 -27.37
CA PHE A 96 2.30 -0.05 -27.65
C PHE A 96 2.90 1.31 -28.08
N ASN A 97 4.16 1.58 -27.75
CA ASN A 97 4.88 2.80 -28.14
C ASN A 97 6.18 2.51 -28.89
N ASN A 98 6.28 1.34 -29.53
CA ASN A 98 7.47 0.88 -30.26
C ASN A 98 8.75 0.92 -29.41
N TRP A 99 8.65 0.68 -28.11
CA TRP A 99 9.76 0.77 -27.16
C TRP A 99 10.47 2.14 -27.18
N ASN A 100 9.77 3.21 -27.55
CA ASN A 100 10.34 4.55 -27.62
C ASN A 100 10.42 5.20 -26.23
N PRO A 101 11.62 5.46 -25.68
CA PRO A 101 11.77 6.02 -24.33
C PRO A 101 11.29 7.47 -24.20
N ASN A 102 11.00 8.16 -25.31
CA ASN A 102 10.58 9.55 -25.27
C ASN A 102 9.06 9.73 -25.46
N ALA A 103 8.31 8.64 -25.65
CA ALA A 103 6.89 8.71 -25.97
C ALA A 103 6.03 9.03 -24.74
N ASP A 104 6.22 8.28 -23.65
CA ASP A 104 5.33 8.33 -22.48
C ASP A 104 6.15 8.63 -21.22
N VAL A 105 6.60 9.88 -21.09
CA VAL A 105 7.37 10.35 -19.93
C VAL A 105 6.46 10.50 -18.72
N MET A 106 6.90 9.96 -17.59
CA MET A 106 6.11 9.96 -16.36
C MET A 106 6.34 11.24 -15.54
N THR A 107 5.36 11.62 -14.73
CA THR A 107 5.45 12.73 -13.78
C THR A 107 5.67 12.20 -12.37
N ARG A 108 6.62 12.78 -11.63
CA ARG A 108 6.94 12.40 -10.25
C ARG A 108 6.21 13.27 -9.24
N ASP A 109 5.62 12.65 -8.21
CA ASP A 109 5.02 13.36 -7.07
C ASP A 109 6.03 13.66 -5.93
N GLU A 110 5.55 14.27 -4.84
CA GLU A 110 6.37 14.63 -3.68
C GLU A 110 6.95 13.43 -2.92
N PHE A 111 6.35 12.23 -3.04
CA PHE A 111 6.77 11.00 -2.38
C PHE A 111 7.62 10.09 -3.29
N GLY A 112 7.85 10.49 -4.53
CA GLY A 112 8.63 9.74 -5.51
C GLY A 112 7.85 8.64 -6.23
N VAL A 113 6.52 8.74 -6.25
CA VAL A 113 5.67 7.95 -7.14
C VAL A 113 5.67 8.63 -8.51
N TRP A 114 5.93 7.84 -9.55
CA TRP A 114 5.87 8.25 -10.94
C TRP A 114 4.52 7.82 -11.52
N GLU A 115 3.87 8.68 -12.30
CA GLU A 115 2.58 8.42 -12.94
C GLU A 115 2.59 8.78 -14.43
N VAL A 116 1.88 7.99 -15.25
CA VAL A 116 1.49 8.35 -16.62
C VAL A 116 0.08 7.83 -16.93
N PHE A 117 -0.67 8.57 -17.74
CA PHE A 117 -1.98 8.18 -18.25
C PHE A 117 -1.94 8.00 -19.76
N LEU A 118 -2.44 6.87 -20.24
CA LEU A 118 -2.56 6.51 -21.66
C LEU A 118 -4.06 6.50 -22.04
N PRO A 119 -4.52 7.35 -22.97
CA PRO A 119 -5.93 7.42 -23.38
C PRO A 119 -6.39 6.21 -24.21
#